data_AF-A0AAD1ERG2-F1
#
_entry.id   AF-A0AAD1ERG2-F1
#
_cell.length_a   1.000
_cell.length_b   1.000
_cell.length_c   1.000
_cell.angle_alpha   90.00
_cell.angle_beta   90.00
_cell.angle_gamma   90.00
#
_symmetry.space_group_name_H-M   'P 1'
#
loop_
_entity.id
_entity.type
_entity.pdbx_description
1 polymer ?
#
loop_
_entity_poly.entity_id
_entity_poly.type
_entity_poly.pdbx_seq_one_letter_code
_entity_poly.pdbx_strand_id
1 'polypeptide(L)'
;MSQLIETKAYLLASLLRFQQGYFVATSPEVAKLISKIRQQALEERSKVIAIFQTHFPADEQAISNECDYLGTFLAIVGIISAPAVIFPDEVTQRSSDFIRGFEERFGVTLTLEAKQNITYEVDKCWIDVVAFPLRSGFFEYHTEIAYFARTFPEFFEYCQTYVQQQEAALDDQQAQFIFYRCLLTLVANVPLSSVLEPLYVCVDFTLGEAYNTIIERGIKRFSMLNVKVTNEVQPKTRLIITDLVNAYRHTDIPKVIWLSPPRAEDWEHLISELLAFRLVPNGV
;
A
#
# COMPACT_ATOMS: atom_id res chain seq x y z
N MET A 1 5.96 -15.47 -8.18
CA MET A 1 5.37 -16.41 -9.16
C MET A 1 4.31 -15.67 -9.98
N SER A 2 4.10 -15.98 -11.27
CA SER A 2 3.00 -15.38 -12.03
C SER A 2 1.65 -15.82 -11.45
N GLN A 3 0.73 -14.89 -11.21
CA GLN A 3 -0.64 -15.13 -10.70
C GLN A 3 -1.37 -16.22 -11.50
N LEU A 4 -1.10 -16.32 -12.80
CA LEU A 4 -1.66 -17.35 -13.68
C LEU A 4 -1.13 -18.76 -13.34
N ILE A 5 0.16 -18.88 -13.00
CA ILE A 5 0.79 -20.16 -12.65
C ILE A 5 0.24 -20.62 -11.30
N GLU A 6 0.18 -19.72 -10.31
CA GLU A 6 -0.39 -20.01 -8.99
C GLU A 6 -1.84 -20.46 -9.09
N THR A 7 -2.65 -19.77 -9.88
CA THR A 7 -4.05 -20.13 -10.11
C THR A 7 -4.19 -21.52 -10.74
N LYS A 8 -3.41 -21.81 -11.77
CA LYS A 8 -3.43 -23.12 -12.43
C LYS A 8 -2.98 -24.23 -11.48
N ALA A 9 -1.94 -23.99 -10.68
CA ALA A 9 -1.43 -24.95 -9.71
C ALA A 9 -2.49 -25.24 -8.63
N TYR A 10 -3.11 -24.21 -8.07
CA TYR A 10 -4.19 -24.35 -7.08
C TYR A 10 -5.37 -25.14 -7.65
N LEU A 11 -5.85 -24.79 -8.85
CA LEU A 11 -6.94 -25.49 -9.52
C LEU A 11 -6.61 -26.96 -9.74
N LEU A 12 -5.43 -27.27 -10.29
CA LEU A 12 -5.01 -28.66 -10.54
C LEU A 12 -4.93 -29.47 -9.24
N ALA A 13 -4.33 -28.90 -8.19
CA ALA A 13 -4.22 -29.54 -6.89
C ALA A 13 -5.60 -29.80 -6.27
N SER A 14 -6.50 -28.81 -6.36
CA SER A 14 -7.87 -28.94 -5.83
C SER A 14 -8.66 -30.02 -6.56
N LEU A 15 -8.65 -30.02 -7.90
CA LEU A 15 -9.36 -31.02 -8.71
C LEU A 15 -8.81 -32.43 -8.50
N LEU A 16 -7.48 -32.59 -8.41
CA LEU A 16 -6.84 -33.88 -8.17
C LEU A 16 -7.21 -34.43 -6.79
N ARG A 17 -7.18 -33.59 -5.76
CA ARG A 17 -7.57 -33.96 -4.39
C ARG A 17 -9.05 -34.36 -4.35
N PHE A 18 -9.92 -33.60 -5.01
CA PHE A 18 -11.34 -33.89 -5.08
C PHE A 18 -11.64 -35.22 -5.78
N GLN A 19 -10.96 -35.48 -6.91
CA GLN A 19 -11.08 -36.75 -7.63
C GLN A 19 -10.66 -37.97 -6.78
N GLN A 20 -9.71 -37.78 -5.88
CA GLN A 20 -9.25 -38.83 -4.96
C GLN A 20 -10.18 -39.03 -3.74
N GLY A 21 -11.29 -38.28 -3.65
CA GLY A 21 -12.25 -38.38 -2.55
C GLY A 21 -11.83 -37.63 -1.28
N TYR A 22 -10.84 -36.73 -1.38
CA TYR A 22 -10.47 -35.85 -0.30
C TYR A 22 -11.17 -34.50 -0.47
N PHE A 23 -11.93 -34.08 0.53
CA PHE A 23 -12.77 -32.87 0.49
C PHE A 23 -12.29 -31.82 1.48
N VAL A 24 -12.52 -30.53 1.18
CA VAL A 24 -12.21 -29.48 2.14
C VAL A 24 -13.19 -29.59 3.31
N ALA A 25 -12.63 -29.75 4.51
CA ALA A 25 -13.36 -29.54 5.74
C ALA A 25 -13.44 -28.03 6.01
N THR A 26 -14.64 -27.47 5.99
CA THR A 26 -14.84 -26.04 6.27
C THR A 26 -14.89 -25.82 7.78
N SER A 27 -14.05 -24.93 8.32
CA SER A 27 -14.24 -24.45 9.69
C SER A 27 -15.45 -23.50 9.74
N PRO A 28 -16.21 -23.44 10.84
CA PRO A 28 -17.33 -22.50 10.97
C PRO A 28 -16.94 -21.03 10.70
N GLU A 29 -15.72 -20.66 11.07
CA GLU A 29 -15.14 -19.33 10.86
C GLU A 29 -14.94 -19.05 9.37
N VAL A 30 -14.34 -20.00 8.64
CA VAL A 30 -14.15 -19.89 7.19
C VAL A 30 -15.49 -19.99 6.46
N ALA A 31 -16.43 -20.81 6.93
CA ALA A 31 -17.78 -20.88 6.35
C ALA A 31 -18.52 -19.54 6.46
N LYS A 32 -18.49 -18.91 7.65
CA LYS A 32 -19.07 -17.59 7.89
C LYS A 32 -18.40 -16.54 7.01
N LEU A 33 -17.07 -16.62 6.91
CA LEU A 33 -16.22 -15.74 6.12
C LEU A 33 -16.61 -15.74 4.64
N ILE A 34 -16.81 -16.94 4.10
CA ILE A 34 -17.10 -17.15 2.68
C ILE A 34 -18.59 -16.92 2.37
N SER A 35 -19.50 -17.11 3.33
CA SER A 35 -20.94 -16.98 3.11
C SER A 35 -21.42 -15.62 2.58
N LYS A 36 -20.75 -14.52 2.95
CA LYS A 36 -21.05 -13.17 2.44
C LYS A 36 -20.49 -12.93 1.03
N ILE A 37 -19.30 -13.49 0.73
CA ILE A 37 -18.70 -13.50 -0.62
C ILE A 37 -19.62 -14.24 -1.61
N ARG A 38 -20.35 -15.27 -1.16
CA ARG A 38 -21.28 -16.08 -1.98
C ARG A 38 -22.46 -15.30 -2.58
N GLN A 39 -22.91 -14.19 -1.96
CA GLN A 39 -24.19 -13.57 -2.34
C GLN A 39 -24.15 -12.83 -3.68
N GLN A 40 -23.00 -12.30 -4.11
CA GLN A 40 -22.89 -11.51 -5.35
C GLN A 40 -22.33 -12.28 -6.55
N ALA A 41 -21.81 -13.49 -6.33
CA ALA A 41 -21.33 -14.40 -7.38
C ALA A 41 -22.21 -15.65 -7.52
N LEU A 42 -23.49 -15.55 -7.12
CA LEU A 42 -24.37 -16.71 -7.00
C LEU A 42 -24.62 -17.41 -8.34
N GLU A 43 -24.72 -16.67 -9.44
CA GLU A 43 -24.93 -17.23 -10.78
C GLU A 43 -23.68 -17.97 -11.28
N GLU A 44 -22.50 -17.36 -11.19
CA GLU A 44 -21.21 -17.97 -11.52
C GLU A 44 -20.96 -19.19 -10.65
N ARG A 45 -21.22 -19.08 -9.34
CA ARG A 45 -21.12 -20.19 -8.38
C ARG A 45 -22.03 -21.35 -8.78
N SER A 46 -23.28 -21.06 -9.18
CA SER A 46 -24.23 -22.10 -9.60
C SER A 46 -23.76 -22.83 -10.85
N LYS A 47 -23.14 -22.12 -11.80
CA LYS A 47 -22.52 -22.73 -12.99
C LYS A 47 -21.35 -23.65 -12.61
N VAL A 48 -20.49 -23.21 -11.68
CA VAL A 48 -19.36 -24.02 -11.20
C VAL A 48 -19.85 -25.27 -10.46
N ILE A 49 -20.88 -25.15 -9.61
CA ILE A 49 -21.49 -26.30 -8.94
C ILE A 49 -22.02 -27.32 -9.94
N ALA A 50 -22.72 -26.87 -10.98
CA ALA A 50 -23.23 -27.75 -12.02
C ALA A 50 -22.10 -28.51 -12.74
N ILE A 51 -20.97 -27.85 -13.00
CA ILE A 51 -19.77 -28.49 -13.56
C ILE A 51 -19.24 -29.56 -12.60
N PHE A 52 -19.10 -29.26 -11.31
CA PHE A 52 -18.61 -30.21 -10.32
C PHE A 52 -19.54 -31.43 -10.20
N GLN A 53 -20.85 -31.21 -10.10
CA GLN A 53 -21.87 -32.27 -10.03
C GLN A 53 -21.86 -33.17 -11.28
N THR A 54 -21.52 -32.63 -12.45
CA THR A 54 -21.45 -33.38 -13.71
C THR A 54 -20.22 -34.30 -13.77
N HIS A 55 -19.09 -33.87 -13.19
CA HIS A 55 -17.80 -34.53 -13.39
C HIS A 55 -17.30 -35.35 -12.20
N PHE A 56 -17.87 -35.15 -11.00
CA PHE A 56 -17.34 -35.76 -9.79
C PHE A 56 -18.45 -36.37 -8.92
N PRO A 57 -18.30 -37.64 -8.49
CA PRO A 57 -19.24 -38.28 -7.58
C PRO A 57 -18.94 -37.87 -6.13
N ALA A 58 -19.62 -36.83 -5.63
CA ALA A 58 -19.54 -36.38 -4.24
C ALA A 58 -20.90 -35.86 -3.76
N ASP A 59 -21.10 -35.76 -2.45
CA ASP A 59 -22.33 -35.21 -1.89
C ASP A 59 -22.42 -33.68 -2.10
N GLU A 60 -23.64 -33.15 -1.97
CA GLU A 60 -23.94 -31.74 -2.23
C GLU A 60 -23.17 -30.81 -1.29
N GLN A 61 -22.93 -31.21 -0.03
CA GLN A 61 -22.22 -30.40 0.94
C GLN A 61 -20.73 -30.32 0.61
N ALA A 62 -20.11 -31.43 0.19
CA ALA A 62 -18.73 -31.49 -0.26
C ALA A 62 -18.51 -30.61 -1.50
N ILE A 63 -19.38 -30.72 -2.52
CA ILE A 63 -19.30 -29.88 -3.73
C ILE A 63 -19.48 -28.40 -3.38
N SER A 64 -20.44 -28.08 -2.52
CA SER A 64 -20.70 -26.71 -2.07
C SER A 64 -19.46 -26.11 -1.40
N ASN A 65 -18.85 -26.85 -0.46
CA ASN A 65 -17.63 -26.43 0.23
C ASN A 65 -16.47 -26.15 -0.73
N GLU A 66 -16.22 -27.03 -1.71
CA GLU A 66 -15.15 -26.81 -2.69
C GLU A 66 -15.36 -25.57 -3.55
N CYS A 67 -16.60 -25.37 -4.03
CA CYS A 67 -16.93 -24.21 -4.84
C CYS A 67 -16.75 -22.91 -4.06
N ASP A 68 -17.03 -22.95 -2.76
CA ASP A 68 -16.84 -21.83 -1.86
C ASP A 68 -15.36 -21.48 -1.69
N TYR A 69 -14.51 -22.47 -1.40
CA TYR A 69 -13.06 -22.26 -1.31
C TYR A 69 -12.45 -21.80 -2.64
N LEU A 70 -12.91 -22.35 -3.77
CA LEU A 70 -12.45 -21.91 -5.08
C LEU A 70 -12.84 -20.45 -5.35
N GLY A 71 -14.09 -20.08 -5.07
CA GLY A 71 -14.55 -18.69 -5.21
C GLY A 71 -13.73 -17.72 -4.35
N THR A 72 -13.47 -18.09 -3.10
CA THR A 72 -12.63 -17.30 -2.18
C THR A 72 -11.20 -17.18 -2.68
N PHE A 73 -10.59 -18.27 -3.14
CA PHE A 73 -9.25 -18.23 -3.72
C PHE A 73 -9.21 -17.27 -4.93
N LEU A 74 -10.16 -17.39 -5.85
CA LEU A 74 -10.23 -16.55 -7.06
C LEU A 74 -10.44 -15.07 -6.75
N ALA A 75 -11.20 -14.74 -5.68
CA ALA A 75 -11.33 -13.39 -5.18
C ALA A 75 -10.01 -12.86 -4.58
N ILE A 76 -9.30 -13.67 -3.81
CA ILE A 76 -8.02 -13.29 -3.20
C ILE A 76 -6.90 -13.17 -4.23
N VAL A 77 -6.88 -13.99 -5.28
CA VAL A 77 -5.91 -13.76 -6.35
C VAL A 77 -6.34 -12.63 -7.28
N GLY A 78 -7.52 -12.02 -7.10
CA GLY A 78 -7.99 -10.89 -7.91
C GLY A 78 -8.45 -11.26 -9.32
N ILE A 79 -8.69 -12.54 -9.60
CA ILE A 79 -9.29 -12.98 -10.87
C ILE A 79 -10.76 -12.57 -10.90
N ILE A 80 -11.45 -12.74 -9.76
CA ILE A 80 -12.76 -12.15 -9.54
C ILE A 80 -12.49 -10.77 -8.95
N SER A 81 -12.39 -9.77 -9.83
CA SER A 81 -12.25 -8.36 -9.47
C SER A 81 -13.62 -7.70 -9.47
N ALA A 82 -14.07 -7.16 -8.34
CA ALA A 82 -15.18 -6.21 -8.31
C ALA A 82 -15.30 -5.49 -6.95
N PRO A 83 -15.93 -4.30 -6.91
CA PRO A 83 -16.44 -3.63 -5.69
C PRO A 83 -17.55 -4.43 -4.95
N ALA A 84 -17.64 -5.74 -5.19
CA ALA A 84 -18.72 -6.66 -4.88
C ALA A 84 -18.35 -7.73 -3.83
N VAL A 85 -17.06 -7.84 -3.49
CA VAL A 85 -16.62 -8.76 -2.44
C VAL A 85 -16.97 -8.14 -1.10
N ILE A 86 -18.06 -8.62 -0.49
CA ILE A 86 -18.44 -8.23 0.87
C ILE A 86 -17.65 -9.09 1.84
N PHE A 87 -16.59 -8.50 2.41
CA PHE A 87 -15.87 -9.11 3.52
C PHE A 87 -16.74 -9.11 4.79
N PRO A 88 -16.56 -10.09 5.69
CA PRO A 88 -17.26 -10.09 6.97
C PRO A 88 -16.87 -8.92 7.85
N ASP A 89 -17.75 -8.57 8.77
CA ASP A 89 -17.61 -7.35 9.57
C ASP A 89 -16.37 -7.44 10.47
N GLU A 90 -16.03 -8.64 10.94
CA GLU A 90 -14.82 -8.90 11.73
C GLU A 90 -13.53 -8.62 10.93
N VAL A 91 -13.54 -8.85 9.62
CA VAL A 91 -12.40 -8.58 8.73
C VAL A 91 -12.38 -7.11 8.35
N THR A 92 -13.52 -6.55 7.95
CA THR A 92 -13.67 -5.12 7.62
C THR A 92 -13.32 -4.22 8.81
N GLN A 93 -13.49 -4.69 10.05
CA GLN A 93 -13.04 -3.98 11.23
C GLN A 93 -11.50 -3.84 11.25
N ARG A 94 -10.75 -4.86 10.80
CA ARG A 94 -9.29 -4.82 10.76
C ARG A 94 -8.77 -3.75 9.80
N SER A 95 -9.36 -3.62 8.62
CA SER A 95 -9.00 -2.56 7.68
C SER A 95 -9.48 -1.19 8.15
N SER A 96 -10.64 -1.11 8.80
CA SER A 96 -11.13 0.13 9.42
C SER A 96 -10.19 0.61 10.52
N ASP A 97 -9.70 -0.29 11.38
CA ASP A 97 -8.72 0.02 12.42
C ASP A 97 -7.36 0.40 11.82
N PHE A 98 -6.93 -0.27 10.74
CA PHE A 98 -5.71 0.07 10.01
C PHE A 98 -5.79 1.47 9.38
N ILE A 99 -6.91 1.83 8.75
CA ILE A 99 -7.10 3.16 8.16
C ILE A 99 -7.18 4.22 9.26
N ARG A 100 -7.97 3.98 10.32
CA ARG A 100 -8.12 4.92 11.42
C ARG A 100 -6.78 5.19 12.11
N GLY A 101 -6.02 4.14 12.45
CA GLY A 101 -4.71 4.29 13.07
C GLY A 101 -3.72 5.05 12.20
N PHE A 102 -3.82 4.92 10.87
CA PHE A 102 -2.97 5.63 9.92
C PHE A 102 -3.33 7.13 9.89
N GLU A 103 -4.62 7.44 9.76
CA GLU A 103 -5.14 8.80 9.77
C GLU A 103 -4.81 9.53 11.07
N GLU A 104 -4.99 8.86 12.22
CA GLU A 104 -4.66 9.38 13.54
C GLU A 104 -3.15 9.62 13.71
N ARG A 105 -2.30 8.67 13.29
CA ARG A 105 -0.84 8.78 13.44
C ARG A 105 -0.26 9.95 12.64
N PHE A 106 -0.74 10.16 11.42
CA PHE A 106 -0.19 11.17 10.51
C PHE A 106 -1.01 12.46 10.46
N GLY A 107 -2.15 12.54 11.16
CA GLY A 107 -3.03 13.70 11.13
C GLY A 107 -3.59 13.99 9.73
N VAL A 108 -3.85 12.95 8.94
CA VAL A 108 -4.33 13.05 7.56
C VAL A 108 -5.72 12.47 7.41
N THR A 109 -6.45 12.93 6.39
CA THR A 109 -7.69 12.28 5.93
C THR A 109 -7.46 11.72 4.55
N LEU A 110 -7.56 10.40 4.41
CA LEU A 110 -7.44 9.70 3.14
C LEU A 110 -8.67 9.97 2.25
N THR A 111 -8.45 9.98 0.95
CA THR A 111 -9.54 10.08 -0.03
C THR A 111 -10.45 8.86 0.03
N LEU A 112 -11.70 9.01 -0.41
CA LEU A 112 -12.65 7.89 -0.46
C LEU A 112 -12.11 6.71 -1.28
N GLU A 113 -11.51 7.02 -2.44
CA GLU A 113 -10.89 6.02 -3.32
C GLU A 113 -9.74 5.27 -2.62
N ALA A 114 -8.83 6.00 -1.96
CA ALA A 114 -7.74 5.37 -1.23
C ALA A 114 -8.27 4.46 -0.11
N LYS A 115 -9.29 4.91 0.65
CA LYS A 115 -9.93 4.09 1.68
C LYS A 115 -10.52 2.81 1.11
N GLN A 116 -11.25 2.89 0.00
CA GLN A 116 -11.85 1.72 -0.65
C GLN A 116 -10.79 0.71 -1.12
N ASN A 117 -9.73 1.18 -1.76
CA ASN A 117 -8.64 0.33 -2.24
C ASN A 117 -7.87 -0.31 -1.07
N ILE A 118 -7.56 0.47 -0.03
CA ILE A 118 -6.87 -0.02 1.17
C ILE A 118 -7.72 -1.05 1.89
N THR A 119 -9.01 -0.77 2.10
CA THR A 119 -9.96 -1.72 2.70
C THR A 119 -9.94 -3.04 1.95
N TYR A 120 -10.13 -3.00 0.63
CA TYR A 120 -10.16 -4.21 -0.18
C TYR A 120 -8.87 -5.03 -0.06
N GLU A 121 -7.71 -4.40 -0.20
CA GLU A 121 -6.44 -5.13 -0.15
C GLU A 121 -6.08 -5.63 1.25
N VAL A 122 -6.36 -4.86 2.31
CA VAL A 122 -6.10 -5.29 3.69
C VAL A 122 -7.03 -6.44 4.09
N ASP A 123 -8.33 -6.32 3.82
CA ASP A 123 -9.30 -7.37 4.13
C ASP A 123 -8.94 -8.67 3.43
N LYS A 124 -8.66 -8.59 2.13
CA LYS A 124 -8.18 -9.71 1.29
C LYS A 124 -6.97 -10.41 1.88
N CYS A 125 -6.01 -9.69 2.45
CA CYS A 125 -4.84 -10.30 3.10
C CYS A 125 -5.20 -11.06 4.36
N TRP A 126 -6.13 -10.54 5.16
CA TRP A 126 -6.64 -11.25 6.34
C TRP A 126 -7.43 -12.50 5.97
N ILE A 127 -8.26 -12.44 4.91
CA ILE A 127 -8.91 -13.65 4.37
C ILE A 127 -7.87 -14.68 3.95
N ASP A 128 -6.78 -14.25 3.30
CA ASP A 128 -5.75 -15.15 2.80
C ASP A 128 -5.05 -15.91 3.92
N VAL A 129 -4.70 -15.22 4.99
CA VAL A 129 -4.09 -15.85 6.18
C VAL A 129 -5.04 -16.87 6.81
N VAL A 130 -6.33 -16.54 6.91
CA VAL A 130 -7.32 -17.41 7.57
C VAL A 130 -7.75 -18.59 6.69
N ALA A 131 -8.03 -18.36 5.41
CA ALA A 131 -8.55 -19.37 4.49
C ALA A 131 -7.45 -20.19 3.82
N PHE A 132 -6.26 -19.63 3.64
CA PHE A 132 -5.13 -20.26 2.94
C PHE A 132 -3.80 -20.08 3.70
N PRO A 133 -3.71 -20.54 4.96
CA PRO A 133 -2.53 -20.34 5.81
C PRO A 133 -1.24 -20.90 5.20
N LEU A 134 -1.31 -21.99 4.42
CA LEU A 134 -0.13 -22.51 3.70
C LEU A 134 0.35 -21.54 2.63
N ARG A 135 -0.56 -20.87 1.90
CA ARG A 135 -0.20 -19.96 0.82
C ARG A 135 0.51 -18.72 1.36
N SER A 136 0.00 -18.17 2.47
CA SER A 136 0.62 -17.06 3.18
C SER A 136 1.90 -17.48 3.92
N GLY A 137 1.96 -18.71 4.45
CA GLY A 137 3.16 -19.25 5.09
C GLY A 137 4.33 -19.47 4.13
N PHE A 138 4.08 -19.89 2.89
CA PHE A 138 5.11 -19.99 1.84
C PHE A 138 5.37 -18.66 1.11
N PHE A 139 4.99 -17.52 1.70
CA PHE A 139 5.30 -16.22 1.14
C PHE A 139 6.81 -15.98 1.15
N GLU A 140 7.44 -16.18 -0.01
CA GLU A 140 8.82 -15.79 -0.24
C GLU A 140 8.88 -14.38 -0.81
N TYR A 141 9.50 -13.48 -0.04
CA TYR A 141 9.76 -12.13 -0.50
C TYR A 141 11.14 -12.05 -1.15
N HIS A 142 11.18 -11.79 -2.46
CA HIS A 142 12.43 -11.67 -3.23
C HIS A 142 12.91 -10.23 -3.41
N THR A 143 12.14 -9.24 -2.97
CA THR A 143 12.52 -7.82 -3.14
C THR A 143 13.28 -7.33 -1.91
N GLU A 144 14.13 -6.33 -2.08
CA GLU A 144 14.93 -5.80 -0.97
C GLU A 144 14.05 -4.94 -0.06
N ILE A 145 13.68 -5.48 1.11
CA ILE A 145 12.90 -4.75 2.12
C ILE A 145 13.58 -3.44 2.55
N ALA A 146 14.92 -3.40 2.47
CA ALA A 146 15.76 -2.23 2.72
C ALA A 146 15.45 -1.05 1.78
N TYR A 147 15.02 -1.32 0.54
CA TYR A 147 14.58 -0.26 -0.38
C TYR A 147 13.38 0.49 0.20
N PHE A 148 12.36 -0.23 0.65
CA PHE A 148 11.15 0.40 1.20
C PHE A 148 11.42 1.12 2.52
N ALA A 149 12.26 0.55 3.39
CA ALA A 149 12.66 1.22 4.64
C ALA A 149 13.34 2.56 4.39
N ARG A 150 14.11 2.69 3.30
CA ARG A 150 14.80 3.94 2.94
C ARG A 150 13.91 4.93 2.20
N THR A 151 13.04 4.45 1.31
CA THR A 151 12.24 5.31 0.43
C THR A 151 10.90 5.72 1.05
N PHE A 152 10.31 4.87 1.91
CA PHE A 152 9.01 5.08 2.54
C PHE A 152 9.05 4.79 4.06
N PRO A 153 9.94 5.43 4.83
CA PRO A 153 10.16 5.11 6.24
C PRO A 153 8.88 5.26 7.08
N GLU A 154 8.05 6.26 6.82
CA GLU A 154 6.80 6.51 7.55
C GLU A 154 5.81 5.34 7.37
N PHE A 155 5.65 4.86 6.13
CA PHE A 155 4.77 3.72 5.83
C PHE A 155 5.36 2.43 6.39
N PHE A 156 6.67 2.26 6.29
CA PHE A 156 7.38 1.10 6.82
C PHE A 156 7.17 0.96 8.33
N GLU A 157 7.45 2.02 9.09
CA GLU A 157 7.34 2.04 10.54
C GLU A 157 5.88 1.84 10.99
N TYR A 158 4.93 2.46 10.28
CA TYR A 158 3.51 2.27 10.57
C TYR A 158 3.08 0.81 10.38
N CYS A 159 3.38 0.20 9.24
CA CYS A 159 3.03 -1.18 8.96
C CYS A 159 3.69 -2.15 9.95
N GLN A 160 4.94 -1.90 10.32
CA GLN A 160 5.66 -2.71 11.31
C GLN A 160 4.96 -2.65 12.67
N THR A 161 4.63 -1.43 13.13
CA THR A 161 3.91 -1.21 14.38
C THR A 161 2.54 -1.89 14.37
N TYR A 162 1.79 -1.74 13.27
CA TYR A 162 0.46 -2.33 13.12
C TYR A 162 0.49 -3.85 13.23
N VAL A 163 1.42 -4.52 12.54
CA VAL A 163 1.52 -5.99 12.57
C VAL A 163 1.99 -6.50 13.92
N GLN A 164 2.94 -5.83 14.57
CA GLN A 164 3.38 -6.19 15.92
C GLN A 164 2.23 -6.16 16.94
N GLN A 165 1.27 -5.24 16.78
CA GLN A 165 0.07 -5.21 17.62
C GLN A 165 -0.86 -6.41 17.41
N GLN A 166 -0.66 -7.20 16.36
CA GLN A 166 -1.44 -8.40 16.02
C GLN A 166 -0.69 -9.71 16.28
N GLU A 167 0.54 -9.66 16.81
CA GLU A 167 1.47 -10.80 16.92
C GLU A 167 0.87 -12.01 17.66
N ALA A 168 0.02 -11.79 18.67
CA ALA A 168 -0.65 -12.87 19.40
C ALA A 168 -1.60 -13.74 18.52
N ALA A 169 -1.95 -13.29 17.31
CA ALA A 169 -2.88 -13.94 16.41
C ALA A 169 -2.23 -14.48 15.12
N LEU A 170 -0.92 -14.31 14.93
CA LEU A 170 -0.21 -14.60 13.67
C LEU A 170 1.09 -15.38 13.95
N ASP A 171 1.46 -16.27 13.03
CA ASP A 171 2.85 -16.76 12.98
C ASP A 171 3.79 -15.77 12.27
N ASP A 172 5.10 -15.99 12.38
CA ASP A 172 6.13 -15.10 11.82
C ASP A 172 5.98 -14.90 10.30
N GLN A 173 5.61 -15.95 9.55
CA GLN A 173 5.49 -15.88 8.10
C GLN A 173 4.23 -15.11 7.69
N GLN A 174 3.12 -15.34 8.39
CA GLN A 174 1.87 -14.59 8.21
C GLN A 174 2.03 -13.12 8.58
N ALA A 175 2.75 -12.82 9.66
CA ALA A 175 3.08 -11.45 10.06
C ALA A 175 3.90 -10.74 8.97
N GLN A 176 4.93 -11.40 8.43
CA GLN A 176 5.72 -10.86 7.31
C GLN A 176 4.86 -10.65 6.06
N PHE A 177 3.98 -11.59 5.74
CA PHE A 177 3.06 -11.48 4.62
C PHE A 177 2.13 -10.25 4.76
N ILE A 178 1.44 -10.10 5.90
CA ILE A 178 0.54 -8.97 6.15
C ILE A 178 1.32 -7.66 6.13
N PHE A 179 2.47 -7.60 6.80
CA PHE A 179 3.34 -6.42 6.81
C PHE A 179 3.63 -5.94 5.38
N TYR A 180 4.10 -6.87 4.54
CA TYR A 180 4.51 -6.53 3.20
C TYR A 180 3.33 -6.08 2.33
N ARG A 181 2.18 -6.74 2.47
CA ARG A 181 0.98 -6.37 1.72
C ARG A 181 0.44 -5.00 2.15
N CYS A 182 0.36 -4.73 3.44
CA CYS A 182 -0.03 -3.40 3.95
C CYS A 182 0.91 -2.31 3.44
N LEU A 183 2.23 -2.55 3.44
CA LEU A 183 3.23 -1.59 2.95
C LEU A 183 3.03 -1.27 1.47
N LEU A 184 2.90 -2.30 0.61
CA LEU A 184 2.62 -2.09 -0.81
C LEU A 184 1.31 -1.34 -1.04
N THR A 185 0.27 -1.69 -0.28
CA THR A 185 -1.04 -1.06 -0.38
C THR A 185 -0.97 0.44 -0.05
N LEU A 186 -0.23 0.83 0.99
CA LEU A 186 -0.01 2.25 1.30
C LEU A 186 0.79 2.96 0.22
N VAL A 187 1.91 2.38 -0.22
CA VAL A 187 2.75 2.95 -1.30
C VAL A 187 1.95 3.19 -2.59
N ALA A 188 1.02 2.28 -2.91
CA ALA A 188 0.21 2.37 -4.12
C ALA A 188 -0.94 3.39 -4.05
N ASN A 189 -1.48 3.67 -2.85
CA ASN A 189 -2.72 4.43 -2.70
C ASN A 189 -2.56 5.75 -1.94
N VAL A 190 -1.44 5.96 -1.24
CA VAL A 190 -1.21 7.14 -0.42
C VAL A 190 0.05 7.85 -0.89
N PRO A 191 -0.04 9.10 -1.37
CA PRO A 191 1.15 9.88 -1.70
C PRO A 191 2.00 10.10 -0.46
N LEU A 192 3.28 9.73 -0.50
CA LEU A 192 4.21 9.96 0.63
C LEU A 192 4.20 11.42 1.12
N SER A 193 4.03 12.36 0.19
CA SER A 193 3.95 13.77 0.49
C SER A 193 2.79 14.19 1.38
N SER A 194 1.73 13.37 1.52
CA SER A 194 0.64 13.70 2.43
C SER A 194 0.97 13.44 3.89
N VAL A 195 1.95 12.56 4.18
CA VAL A 195 2.34 12.21 5.55
C VAL A 195 3.67 12.82 5.99
N LEU A 196 4.48 13.30 5.05
CA LEU A 196 5.73 13.99 5.37
C LEU A 196 5.45 15.39 5.92
N GLU A 197 6.24 15.82 6.92
CA GLU A 197 6.28 17.22 7.33
C GLU A 197 6.66 18.14 6.16
N PRO A 198 5.99 19.28 5.92
CA PRO A 198 6.27 20.13 4.77
C PRO A 198 7.69 20.72 4.81
N LEU A 199 8.44 20.57 3.70
CA LEU A 199 9.77 21.18 3.55
C LEU A 199 9.62 22.56 2.91
N TYR A 200 9.78 23.62 3.71
CA TYR A 200 9.60 24.99 3.22
C TYR A 200 10.85 25.51 2.53
N VAL A 201 10.70 25.94 1.28
CA VAL A 201 11.78 26.48 0.44
C VAL A 201 11.42 27.90 0.02
N CYS A 202 12.32 28.85 0.26
CA CYS A 202 12.16 30.21 -0.23
C CYS A 202 12.78 30.32 -1.63
N VAL A 203 12.05 30.90 -2.59
CA VAL A 203 12.53 31.23 -3.94
C VAL A 203 12.48 32.74 -4.11
N ASP A 204 13.65 33.35 -4.30
CA ASP A 204 13.78 34.80 -4.42
C ASP A 204 14.86 35.19 -5.44
N PHE A 205 14.45 35.42 -6.69
CA PHE A 205 15.32 35.88 -7.76
C PHE A 205 15.07 37.33 -8.14
N THR A 206 16.15 38.03 -8.51
CA THR A 206 16.11 39.44 -8.92
C THR A 206 15.27 39.72 -10.16
N LEU A 207 15.03 38.70 -11.00
CA LEU A 207 14.15 38.79 -12.18
C LEU A 207 12.65 38.96 -11.83
N GLY A 208 12.30 38.82 -10.56
CA GLY A 208 10.96 39.13 -10.03
C GLY A 208 9.97 37.96 -10.07
N GLU A 209 8.73 38.26 -9.73
CA GLU A 209 7.69 37.28 -9.41
C GLU A 209 7.40 36.28 -10.55
N ALA A 210 7.39 36.76 -11.80
CA ALA A 210 7.16 35.90 -12.96
C ALA A 210 8.22 34.80 -13.08
N TYR A 211 9.48 35.14 -12.80
CA TYR A 211 10.58 34.19 -12.81
C TYR A 211 10.53 33.26 -11.60
N ASN A 212 10.27 33.79 -10.39
CA ASN A 212 10.08 32.97 -9.18
C ASN A 212 8.98 31.92 -9.38
N THR A 213 7.88 32.29 -10.06
CA THR A 213 6.78 31.38 -10.40
C THR A 213 7.23 30.24 -11.31
N ILE A 214 8.13 30.48 -12.26
CA ILE A 214 8.69 29.44 -13.13
C ILE A 214 9.51 28.45 -12.31
N ILE A 215 10.38 28.95 -11.42
CA ILE A 215 11.20 28.12 -10.54
C ILE A 215 10.34 27.31 -9.58
N GLU A 216 9.35 27.94 -8.93
CA GLU A 216 8.38 27.28 -8.08
C GLU A 216 7.69 26.11 -8.79
N ARG A 217 7.21 26.32 -10.03
CA ARG A 217 6.59 25.25 -10.83
C ARG A 217 7.56 24.10 -11.12
N GLY A 218 8.85 24.40 -11.30
CA GLY A 218 9.90 23.39 -11.45
C GLY A 218 10.06 22.55 -10.18
N ILE A 219 10.19 23.21 -9.02
CA ILE A 219 10.36 22.55 -7.71
C ILE A 219 9.15 21.68 -7.36
N LYS A 220 7.93 22.16 -7.66
CA LYS A 220 6.68 21.42 -7.42
C LYS A 220 6.60 20.08 -8.17
N ARG A 221 7.46 19.82 -9.16
CA ARG A 221 7.57 18.51 -9.82
C ARG A 221 8.13 17.43 -8.89
N PHE A 222 8.84 17.79 -7.83
CA PHE A 222 9.31 16.89 -6.78
C PHE A 222 8.20 16.58 -5.76
N SER A 223 7.04 16.15 -6.25
CA SER A 223 5.80 16.05 -5.49
C SER A 223 5.95 15.17 -4.25
N MET A 224 6.70 14.07 -4.33
CA MET A 224 6.90 13.12 -3.22
C MET A 224 7.59 13.73 -2.00
N LEU A 225 8.35 14.83 -2.16
CA LEU A 225 9.13 15.44 -1.08
C LEU A 225 8.34 16.43 -0.23
N ASN A 226 7.02 16.61 -0.45
CA ASN A 226 6.16 17.60 0.23
C ASN A 226 6.80 19.00 0.35
N VAL A 227 7.36 19.51 -0.75
CA VAL A 227 7.99 20.84 -0.76
C VAL A 227 6.92 21.93 -0.83
N LYS A 228 7.04 22.95 0.01
CA LYS A 228 6.22 24.16 -0.01
C LYS A 228 7.09 25.35 -0.34
N VAL A 229 6.84 25.94 -1.49
CA VAL A 229 7.60 27.11 -1.95
C VAL A 229 6.96 28.39 -1.42
N THR A 230 7.78 29.32 -0.97
CA THR A 230 7.41 30.68 -0.57
C THR A 230 8.32 31.68 -1.28
N ASN A 231 7.88 32.94 -1.41
CA ASN A 231 8.70 34.00 -2.02
C ASN A 231 9.37 34.89 -0.96
N GLU A 232 9.19 34.56 0.32
CA GLU A 232 9.76 35.24 1.47
C GLU A 232 10.32 34.23 2.45
N VAL A 233 11.39 34.60 3.13
CA VAL A 233 12.00 33.79 4.19
C VAL A 233 11.12 33.84 5.43
N GLN A 234 10.74 32.66 5.93
CA GLN A 234 9.93 32.46 7.13
C GLN A 234 10.72 31.67 8.16
N PRO A 235 10.33 31.67 9.45
CA PRO A 235 11.03 30.92 10.50
C PRO A 235 11.17 29.41 10.20
N LYS A 236 10.21 28.85 9.47
CA LYS A 236 10.18 27.44 9.05
C LYS A 236 10.93 27.15 7.74
N THR A 237 11.46 28.18 7.06
CA THR A 237 12.21 28.01 5.81
C THR A 237 13.46 27.19 6.07
N ARG A 238 13.65 26.14 5.27
CA ARG A 238 14.74 25.18 5.40
C ARG A 238 15.82 25.35 4.35
N LEU A 239 15.48 25.96 3.23
CA LEU A 239 16.39 26.23 2.11
C LEU A 239 15.99 27.54 1.42
N ILE A 240 16.97 28.33 0.98
CA ILE A 240 16.76 29.51 0.14
C ILE A 240 17.38 29.26 -1.23
N ILE A 241 16.66 29.58 -2.29
CA ILE A 241 17.13 29.50 -3.68
C ILE A 241 17.06 30.90 -4.28
N THR A 242 18.20 31.42 -4.73
CA THR A 242 18.33 32.82 -5.15
C THR A 242 19.50 33.02 -6.12
N ASP A 243 19.52 34.13 -6.86
CA ASP A 243 20.67 34.62 -7.63
C ASP A 243 21.50 35.67 -6.86
N LEU A 244 21.07 36.03 -5.64
CA LEU A 244 21.73 37.02 -4.80
C LEU A 244 22.82 36.42 -3.90
N VAL A 245 24.06 36.36 -4.40
CA VAL A 245 25.23 35.82 -3.67
C VAL A 245 25.40 36.38 -2.25
N ASN A 246 25.11 37.68 -2.06
CA ASN A 246 25.35 38.38 -0.80
C ASN A 246 24.10 38.61 0.05
N ALA A 247 22.93 38.11 -0.37
CA ALA A 247 21.70 38.25 0.41
C ALA A 247 21.64 37.25 1.57
N TYR A 248 20.72 37.51 2.50
CA TYR A 248 20.40 36.61 3.62
C TYR A 248 21.58 36.26 4.53
N ARG A 249 22.63 37.10 4.60
CA ARG A 249 23.81 36.85 5.47
C ARG A 249 23.50 36.83 6.97
N HIS A 250 22.33 37.33 7.36
CA HIS A 250 21.85 37.38 8.73
C HIS A 250 21.16 36.08 9.20
N THR A 251 21.08 35.06 8.34
CA THR A 251 20.46 33.77 8.66
C THR A 251 21.39 32.61 8.31
N ASP A 252 21.34 31.57 9.15
CA ASP A 252 22.07 30.32 8.98
C ASP A 252 21.35 29.33 8.05
N ILE A 253 20.23 29.72 7.45
CA ILE A 253 19.50 28.88 6.50
C ILE A 253 20.40 28.62 5.27
N PRO A 254 20.59 27.36 4.85
CA PRO A 254 21.40 27.02 3.70
C PRO A 254 20.82 27.62 2.41
N LYS A 255 21.71 27.91 1.48
CA LYS A 255 21.40 28.66 0.25
C LYS A 255 21.94 27.92 -0.95
N VAL A 256 21.11 27.82 -1.98
CA VAL A 256 21.53 27.42 -3.31
C VAL A 256 21.53 28.65 -4.19
N ILE A 257 22.71 29.00 -4.70
CA ILE A 257 22.88 30.15 -5.59
C ILE A 257 22.81 29.67 -7.04
N TRP A 258 21.81 30.12 -7.78
CA TRP A 258 21.64 29.80 -9.20
C TRP A 258 21.91 31.00 -10.08
N LEU A 259 22.48 30.72 -11.25
CA LEU A 259 22.44 31.66 -12.36
C LEU A 259 21.05 31.62 -13.00
N SER A 260 20.64 32.72 -13.63
CA SER A 260 19.37 32.80 -14.33
C SER A 260 19.60 32.78 -15.85
N PRO A 261 19.14 31.74 -16.61
CA PRO A 261 18.35 30.58 -16.19
C PRO A 261 19.16 29.43 -15.55
N PRO A 262 18.52 28.55 -14.72
CA PRO A 262 19.19 27.40 -14.10
C PRO A 262 19.56 26.33 -15.13
N ARG A 263 20.67 25.63 -14.87
CA ARG A 263 21.18 24.50 -15.65
C ARG A 263 20.63 23.16 -15.14
N ALA A 264 20.87 22.08 -15.87
CA ALA A 264 20.47 20.74 -15.42
C ALA A 264 21.12 20.36 -14.06
N GLU A 265 22.41 20.65 -13.92
CA GLU A 265 23.21 20.42 -12.71
C GLU A 265 22.62 21.14 -11.48
N ASP A 266 22.05 22.33 -11.67
CA ASP A 266 21.40 23.11 -10.62
C ASP A 266 20.19 22.35 -10.03
N TRP A 267 19.40 21.69 -10.89
CA TRP A 267 18.27 20.85 -10.46
C TRP A 267 18.72 19.57 -9.77
N GLU A 268 19.77 18.90 -10.27
CA GLU A 268 20.33 17.69 -9.65
C GLU A 268 20.87 17.99 -8.24
N HIS A 269 21.57 19.10 -8.08
CA HIS A 269 22.07 19.55 -6.79
C HIS A 269 20.91 19.86 -5.83
N LEU A 270 19.88 20.58 -6.30
CA LEU A 270 18.70 20.86 -5.47
C LEU A 270 18.01 19.58 -5.02
N ILE A 271 17.77 18.61 -5.91
CA ILE A 271 17.16 17.33 -5.51
C ILE A 271 17.99 16.64 -4.44
N SER A 272 19.32 16.64 -4.59
CA SER A 272 20.24 16.04 -3.63
C SER A 272 20.14 16.70 -2.24
N GLU A 273 20.10 18.04 -2.19
CA GLU A 273 19.90 18.80 -0.95
C GLU A 273 18.53 18.52 -0.31
N LEU A 274 17.46 18.51 -1.11
CA LEU A 274 16.11 18.21 -0.62
C LEU A 274 16.01 16.77 -0.07
N LEU A 275 16.68 15.81 -0.70
CA LEU A 275 16.77 14.44 -0.21
C LEU A 275 17.61 14.35 1.07
N ALA A 276 18.69 15.11 1.20
CA ALA A 276 19.48 15.17 2.43
C ALA A 276 18.63 15.63 3.62
N PHE A 277 17.76 16.63 3.45
CA PHE A 277 16.81 17.03 4.50
C PHE A 277 15.81 15.94 4.89
N ARG A 278 15.55 14.96 4.03
CA ARG A 278 14.66 13.83 4.32
C ARG A 278 15.37 12.63 4.93
N LEU A 279 16.63 12.41 4.55
CA LEU A 279 17.43 11.26 4.98
C LEU A 279 18.16 11.50 6.30
N VAL A 280 18.49 12.74 6.61
CA VAL A 280 19.00 13.09 7.93
C VAL A 280 17.81 12.98 8.89
N PRO A 281 17.82 12.04 9.86
CA PRO A 281 16.82 12.06 10.91
C PRO A 281 16.91 13.45 11.52
N ASN A 282 15.80 14.16 11.65
CA ASN A 282 15.75 15.44 12.37
C ASN A 282 16.59 15.27 13.64
N GLY A 283 17.80 15.85 13.61
CA GLY A 283 18.78 15.63 14.64
C GLY A 283 18.46 16.52 15.82
N VAL A 284 18.59 15.94 17.02
CA VAL A 284 18.54 16.57 18.35
C VAL A 284 17.14 16.84 18.88
#